data_AF-A0A8S3V3X0-F1
#
_entry.id   AF-A0A8S3V3X0-F1
#
_cell.length_a   1.000
_cell.length_b   1.000
_cell.length_c   1.000
_cell.angle_alpha   90.00
_cell.angle_beta   90.00
_cell.angle_gamma   90.00
#
_symmetry.space_group_name_H-M   'P 1'
#
loop_
_entity.id
_entity.type
_entity.pdbx_description
1 polymer ?
#
loop_
_entity_poly.entity_id
_entity_poly.type
_entity_poly.pdbx_seq_one_letter_code
_entity_poly.pdbx_strand_id
1 'polypeptide(L)'
;MSDTAKEERRIETLAKPKRVPSEFQDDRRSVYWIESNPPTPGPNGVTVIVATKRVSELAQHRVPHQYKHDRPSPIWPVRQTALEQEASERIHQLSMHKNAHPQHAYDRTAYIEVSPGAKRAASTERIEMLSRPKMRQDRFGMDETEWGQYFPVSDAAKKATASGRIESLAESKRYHAMFQNEKPVQWPVDDGAMKAIASLEIQKLARPRSRTMIKDDYDPYKVPMAARRARATPRLDELCVPLPRKSRAKKAA
;
A
#
# COMPACT_ATOMS: atom_id res chain seq x y z
N MET A 1 46.67 -59.83 -19.29
CA MET A 1 45.61 -59.02 -19.92
C MET A 1 45.64 -57.67 -19.22
N SER A 2 46.38 -56.74 -19.82
CA SER A 2 46.71 -55.43 -19.23
C SER A 2 45.73 -54.39 -19.77
N ASP A 3 44.85 -53.90 -18.88
CA ASP A 3 43.88 -52.84 -19.16
C ASP A 3 44.60 -51.51 -19.44
N THR A 4 44.46 -51.02 -20.67
CA THR A 4 44.91 -49.69 -21.07
C THR A 4 43.87 -48.66 -20.61
N ALA A 5 44.22 -47.86 -19.60
CA ALA A 5 43.41 -46.73 -19.16
C ALA A 5 43.33 -45.68 -20.30
N LYS A 6 42.13 -45.45 -20.80
CA LYS A 6 41.82 -44.48 -21.86
C LYS A 6 41.90 -43.08 -21.25
N GLU A 7 42.90 -42.28 -21.65
CA GLU A 7 43.00 -40.87 -21.23
C GLU A 7 41.78 -40.09 -21.75
N GLU A 8 40.98 -39.57 -20.83
CA GLU A 8 39.84 -38.70 -21.15
C GLU A 8 40.34 -37.39 -21.78
N ARG A 9 39.68 -36.93 -22.85
CA ARG A 9 40.06 -35.66 -23.50
C ARG A 9 39.73 -34.51 -22.56
N ARG A 10 40.63 -33.53 -22.41
CA ARG A 10 40.44 -32.35 -21.53
C ARG A 10 39.09 -31.65 -21.71
N ILE A 11 38.56 -31.61 -22.94
CA ILE A 11 37.22 -31.07 -23.24
C ILE A 11 36.11 -31.86 -22.54
N GLU A 12 36.21 -33.18 -22.48
CA GLU A 12 35.26 -34.06 -21.78
C GLU A 12 35.35 -33.85 -20.25
N THR A 13 36.54 -33.55 -19.74
CA THR A 13 36.75 -33.21 -18.33
C THR A 13 36.16 -31.84 -17.97
N LEU A 14 36.29 -30.85 -18.85
CA LEU A 14 35.77 -29.49 -18.65
C LEU A 14 34.26 -29.39 -18.90
N ALA A 15 33.69 -30.27 -19.73
CA ALA A 15 32.26 -30.36 -19.99
C ALA A 15 31.49 -31.00 -18.83
N LYS A 16 32.17 -31.68 -17.89
CA LYS A 16 31.52 -32.20 -16.67
C LYS A 16 31.11 -31.01 -15.78
N PRO A 17 29.89 -31.01 -15.23
CA PRO A 17 29.45 -29.96 -14.31
C PRO A 17 30.42 -29.88 -13.13
N LYS A 18 30.74 -28.67 -12.68
CA LYS A 18 31.65 -28.47 -11.54
C LYS A 18 31.09 -29.22 -10.35
N ARG A 19 31.90 -30.14 -9.80
CA ARG A 19 31.52 -30.87 -8.60
C ARG A 19 31.49 -29.89 -7.45
N VAL A 20 30.30 -29.77 -6.90
CA VAL A 20 30.06 -29.01 -5.70
C VAL A 20 30.83 -29.68 -4.55
N PRO A 21 31.55 -28.92 -3.70
CA PRO A 21 32.20 -29.47 -2.51
C PRO A 21 31.20 -30.23 -1.62
N SER A 22 31.65 -31.26 -0.93
CA SER A 22 30.81 -32.05 -0.01
C SER A 22 30.13 -31.23 1.10
N GLU A 23 30.67 -30.05 1.38
CA GLU A 23 30.19 -29.12 2.42
C GLU A 23 29.15 -28.11 1.90
N PHE A 24 28.84 -28.10 0.61
CA PHE A 24 27.91 -27.12 0.03
C PHE A 24 26.46 -27.50 0.31
N GLN A 25 25.70 -26.54 0.84
CA GLN A 25 24.26 -26.65 1.06
C GLN A 25 23.54 -25.63 0.19
N ASP A 26 22.65 -26.10 -0.68
CA ASP A 26 21.93 -25.29 -1.69
C ASP A 26 20.93 -24.28 -1.09
N ASP A 27 20.54 -24.42 0.17
CA ASP A 27 19.33 -23.77 0.70
C ASP A 27 19.56 -22.86 1.90
N ARG A 28 20.34 -21.79 1.70
CA ARG A 28 20.38 -20.61 2.61
C ARG A 28 19.28 -19.59 2.30
N ARG A 29 18.10 -20.02 1.83
CA ARG A 29 17.03 -19.12 1.31
C ARG A 29 16.24 -18.34 2.35
N SER A 30 16.75 -18.18 3.57
CA SER A 30 16.07 -17.35 4.56
C SER A 30 16.94 -16.14 4.93
N VAL A 31 16.49 -14.97 4.46
CA VAL A 31 17.10 -13.64 4.70
C VAL A 31 17.27 -13.34 6.21
N TYR A 32 16.57 -14.08 7.07
CA TYR A 32 16.49 -13.84 8.51
C TYR A 32 17.41 -14.71 9.37
N TRP A 33 18.11 -15.71 8.81
CA TRP A 33 18.95 -16.62 9.58
C TRP A 33 20.40 -16.58 9.06
N ILE A 34 21.10 -15.50 9.44
CA ILE A 34 22.48 -15.23 9.00
C ILE A 34 23.49 -16.06 9.83
N GLU A 35 23.19 -16.28 11.11
CA GLU A 35 24.11 -16.88 12.08
C GLU A 35 23.76 -18.34 12.44
N SER A 36 22.61 -18.85 12.02
CA SER A 36 22.11 -20.18 12.42
C SER A 36 21.44 -20.91 11.26
N ASN A 37 21.54 -22.24 11.25
CA ASN A 37 20.82 -23.05 10.27
C ASN A 37 19.31 -23.03 10.58
N PRO A 38 18.44 -23.07 9.55
CA PRO A 38 17.01 -23.20 9.77
C PRO A 38 16.70 -24.51 10.50
N PRO A 39 15.64 -24.53 11.34
CA PRO A 39 15.25 -25.74 12.06
C PRO A 39 14.94 -26.88 11.07
N THR A 40 15.52 -28.05 11.32
CA THR A 40 15.32 -29.24 10.48
C THR A 40 13.85 -29.67 10.48
N PRO A 41 13.30 -30.14 9.34
CA PRO A 41 11.95 -30.70 9.30
C PRO A 41 11.80 -31.84 10.32
N GLY A 42 10.65 -31.89 11.00
CA GLY A 42 10.33 -33.00 11.90
C GLY A 42 10.12 -34.32 11.15
N PRO A 43 9.86 -35.44 11.85
CA PRO A 43 9.70 -36.78 11.24
C PRO A 43 8.59 -36.86 10.17
N ASN A 44 7.65 -35.91 10.14
CA ASN A 44 6.56 -35.83 9.17
C ASN A 44 6.86 -34.89 7.98
N GLY A 45 8.09 -34.39 7.83
CA GLY A 45 8.48 -33.46 6.76
C GLY A 45 7.98 -32.02 6.93
N VAL A 46 7.29 -31.71 8.04
CA VAL A 46 6.80 -30.37 8.37
C VAL A 46 7.61 -29.80 9.53
N THR A 47 8.01 -28.53 9.43
CA THR A 47 8.64 -27.80 10.53
C THR A 47 7.65 -27.64 11.68
N VAL A 48 7.87 -28.37 12.77
CA VAL A 48 7.09 -28.20 13.99
C VAL A 48 7.58 -26.93 14.67
N ILE A 49 6.75 -25.89 14.73
CA ILE A 49 7.06 -24.66 15.44
C ILE A 49 6.93 -24.95 16.94
N VAL A 50 8.02 -25.41 17.55
CA VAL A 50 8.10 -25.58 19.01
C VAL A 50 8.39 -24.21 19.62
N ALA A 51 7.39 -23.64 20.30
CA ALA A 51 7.59 -22.39 21.03
C ALA A 51 8.64 -22.60 22.15
N THR A 52 9.69 -21.79 22.16
CA THR A 52 10.65 -21.80 23.26
C THR A 52 9.99 -21.32 24.55
N LYS A 53 10.53 -21.73 25.71
CA LYS A 53 10.01 -21.33 27.02
C LYS A 53 9.80 -19.81 27.14
N ARG A 54 10.76 -19.03 26.62
CA ARG A 54 10.70 -17.56 26.54
C ARG A 54 9.52 -17.06 25.71
N VAL A 55 9.29 -17.66 24.54
CA VAL A 55 8.17 -17.28 23.65
C VAL A 55 6.84 -17.66 24.29
N SER A 56 6.74 -18.82 24.94
CA SER A 56 5.53 -19.19 25.69
C SER A 56 5.26 -18.24 26.87
N GLU A 57 6.29 -17.75 27.57
CA GLU A 57 6.15 -16.73 28.62
C GLU A 57 5.68 -15.38 28.05
N LEU A 58 6.20 -14.96 26.90
CA LEU A 58 5.78 -13.72 26.24
C LEU A 58 4.36 -13.79 25.67
N ALA A 59 3.91 -14.98 25.27
CA ALA A 59 2.55 -15.23 24.80
C ALA A 59 1.52 -15.23 25.94
N GLN A 60 1.96 -15.32 27.20
CA GLN A 60 1.05 -15.13 28.33
C GLN A 60 0.58 -13.68 28.37
N HIS A 61 -0.74 -13.48 28.47
CA HIS A 61 -1.32 -12.17 28.70
C HIS A 61 -0.64 -11.50 29.90
N ARG A 62 -0.17 -10.27 29.72
CA ARG A 62 0.37 -9.49 30.84
C ARG A 62 -0.78 -9.13 31.75
N VAL A 63 -0.81 -9.70 32.94
CA VAL A 63 -1.73 -9.26 33.98
C VAL A 63 -1.26 -7.87 34.43
N PRO A 64 -1.99 -6.79 34.13
CA PRO A 64 -1.64 -5.47 34.63
C PRO A 64 -1.55 -5.50 36.15
N HIS A 65 -0.39 -5.09 36.69
CA HIS A 65 -0.24 -4.91 38.14
C HIS A 65 -1.29 -3.88 38.58
N GLN A 66 -2.25 -4.32 39.40
CA GLN A 66 -3.33 -3.51 39.99
C GLN A 66 -4.52 -3.14 39.09
N TYR A 67 -4.83 -3.91 38.05
CA TYR A 67 -6.12 -3.71 37.36
C TYR A 67 -7.27 -4.29 38.19
N LYS A 68 -7.98 -3.42 38.90
CA LYS A 68 -9.29 -3.72 39.47
C LYS A 68 -10.33 -3.59 38.37
N HIS A 69 -10.92 -4.71 37.96
CA HIS A 69 -12.04 -4.74 37.00
C HIS A 69 -13.19 -3.85 37.48
N ASP A 70 -13.41 -3.81 38.78
CA ASP A 70 -14.33 -2.90 39.45
C ASP A 70 -13.56 -1.63 39.83
N ARG A 71 -13.38 -0.74 38.85
CA ARG A 71 -13.34 0.68 39.21
C ARG A 71 -14.71 0.92 39.86
N PRO A 72 -14.81 1.34 41.15
CA PRO A 72 -16.10 1.76 41.65
C PRO A 72 -16.50 2.91 40.73
N SER A 73 -17.47 2.65 39.86
CA SER A 73 -18.22 3.73 39.26
C SER A 73 -18.68 4.62 40.42
N PRO A 74 -18.83 5.93 40.24
CA PRO A 74 -19.54 6.71 41.22
C PRO A 74 -20.97 6.15 41.27
N ILE A 75 -21.20 5.17 42.14
CA ILE A 75 -22.51 4.67 42.51
C ILE A 75 -23.05 5.77 43.39
N TRP A 76 -23.76 6.70 42.74
CA TRP A 76 -24.49 7.71 43.45
C TRP A 76 -25.48 6.98 44.37
N PRO A 77 -25.51 7.28 45.68
CA PRO A 77 -26.46 6.65 46.58
C PRO A 77 -27.86 7.00 46.11
N VAL A 78 -28.56 6.01 45.57
CA VAL A 78 -29.95 6.13 45.16
C VAL A 78 -30.81 5.92 46.40
N ARG A 79 -31.86 6.73 46.57
CA ARG A 79 -32.81 6.55 47.69
C ARG A 79 -33.47 5.18 47.58
N GLN A 80 -33.67 4.51 48.70
CA GLN A 80 -34.26 3.17 48.74
C GLN A 80 -35.65 3.11 48.09
N THR A 81 -36.44 4.17 48.22
CA THR A 81 -37.73 4.35 47.55
C THR A 81 -37.65 4.35 46.02
N ALA A 82 -36.50 4.74 45.44
CA ALA A 82 -36.30 4.72 44.00
C ALA A 82 -35.77 3.37 43.51
N LEU A 83 -35.17 2.55 44.38
CA LEU A 83 -34.85 1.14 44.10
C LEU A 83 -36.09 0.25 44.13
N GLU A 84 -37.01 0.54 45.04
CA GLU A 84 -38.26 -0.21 45.22
C GLU A 84 -39.37 0.22 44.25
N GLN A 85 -39.14 1.27 43.45
CA GLN A 85 -40.16 1.78 42.55
C GLN A 85 -40.27 0.90 41.29
N GLU A 86 -41.46 0.33 41.10
CA GLU A 86 -41.78 -0.41 39.89
C GLU A 86 -41.99 0.55 38.70
N ALA A 87 -41.48 0.16 37.53
CA ALA A 87 -41.59 0.99 36.35
C ALA A 87 -43.05 1.07 35.87
N SER A 88 -43.47 2.23 35.37
CA SER A 88 -44.81 2.38 34.79
C SER A 88 -44.99 1.43 33.60
N GLU A 89 -46.23 0.98 33.35
CA GLU A 89 -46.59 0.17 32.17
C GLU A 89 -46.06 0.77 30.86
N ARG A 90 -46.07 2.10 30.73
CA ARG A 90 -45.51 2.79 29.56
C ARG A 90 -44.01 2.54 29.42
N ILE A 91 -43.26 2.56 30.52
CA ILE A 91 -41.82 2.29 30.51
C ILE A 91 -41.57 0.82 30.16
N HIS A 92 -42.40 -0.11 30.68
CA HIS A 92 -42.35 -1.50 30.26
C HIS A 92 -42.60 -1.66 28.75
N GLN A 93 -43.60 -1.00 28.19
CA GLN A 93 -43.86 -1.03 26.73
C GLN A 93 -42.70 -0.44 25.91
N LEU A 94 -42.09 0.65 26.38
CA LEU A 94 -40.94 1.26 25.71
C LEU A 94 -39.65 0.45 25.86
N SER A 95 -39.54 -0.37 26.91
CA SER A 95 -38.40 -1.27 27.12
C SER A 95 -38.42 -2.48 26.18
N MET A 96 -39.60 -2.85 25.66
CA MET A 96 -39.71 -3.91 24.66
C MET A 96 -39.17 -3.44 23.31
N HIS A 97 -38.41 -4.31 22.65
CA HIS A 97 -37.91 -4.01 21.31
C HIS A 97 -39.07 -3.89 20.31
N LYS A 98 -38.87 -3.08 19.26
CA LYS A 98 -39.84 -3.00 18.16
C LYS A 98 -39.77 -4.27 17.32
N ASN A 99 -40.91 -4.85 16.99
CA ASN A 99 -40.98 -5.96 16.04
C ASN A 99 -40.49 -5.52 14.66
N ALA A 100 -39.84 -6.45 13.95
CA ALA A 100 -39.50 -6.24 12.54
C ALA A 100 -40.78 -6.02 11.71
N HIS A 101 -40.68 -5.19 10.66
CA HIS A 101 -41.80 -4.93 9.76
C HIS A 101 -42.28 -6.24 9.10
N PRO A 102 -43.57 -6.45 8.81
CA PRO A 102 -44.08 -7.69 8.20
C PRO A 102 -43.41 -8.07 6.87
N GLN A 103 -42.85 -7.09 6.15
CA GLN A 103 -42.12 -7.29 4.89
C GLN A 103 -40.59 -7.32 5.06
N HIS A 104 -40.08 -7.29 6.29
CA HIS A 104 -38.65 -7.35 6.56
C HIS A 104 -38.14 -8.77 6.29
N ALA A 105 -37.46 -8.95 5.16
CA ALA A 105 -36.72 -10.17 4.87
C ALA A 105 -35.36 -10.11 5.59
N TYR A 106 -35.04 -11.13 6.38
CA TYR A 106 -33.70 -11.28 6.95
C TYR A 106 -32.67 -11.60 5.86
N ASP A 107 -31.42 -11.26 6.13
CA ASP A 107 -30.31 -11.59 5.22
C ASP A 107 -30.24 -13.10 4.99
N ARG A 108 -29.88 -13.47 3.75
CA ARG A 108 -29.63 -14.88 3.42
C ARG A 108 -28.43 -15.38 4.23
N THR A 109 -28.53 -16.60 4.74
CA THR A 109 -27.42 -17.26 5.44
C THR A 109 -26.19 -17.34 4.54
N ALA A 110 -25.00 -17.15 5.11
CA ALA A 110 -23.73 -17.24 4.36
C ALA A 110 -23.49 -18.64 3.76
N TYR A 111 -24.22 -19.64 4.23
CA TYR A 111 -24.16 -21.01 3.75
C TYR A 111 -25.20 -21.22 2.66
N ILE A 112 -24.74 -21.53 1.45
CA ILE A 112 -25.61 -21.95 0.35
C ILE A 112 -26.03 -23.40 0.64
N GLU A 113 -27.29 -23.59 1.04
CA GLU A 113 -27.87 -24.92 1.11
C GLU A 113 -28.08 -25.46 -0.31
N VAL A 114 -27.20 -26.36 -0.73
CA VAL A 114 -27.27 -26.98 -2.04
C VAL A 114 -28.42 -27.99 -2.06
N SER A 115 -29.36 -27.81 -2.98
CA SER A 115 -30.51 -28.70 -3.13
C SER A 115 -30.08 -30.15 -3.45
N PRO A 116 -30.85 -31.18 -3.06
CA PRO A 116 -30.52 -32.57 -3.36
C PRO A 116 -30.50 -32.87 -4.87
N GLY A 117 -31.15 -32.04 -5.69
CA GLY A 117 -31.06 -32.11 -7.15
C GLY A 117 -29.71 -31.62 -7.66
N ALA A 118 -29.22 -30.50 -7.13
CA ALA A 118 -27.91 -29.96 -7.47
C ALA A 118 -26.77 -30.89 -7.00
N LYS A 119 -26.91 -31.56 -5.85
CA LYS A 119 -25.93 -32.56 -5.38
C LYS A 119 -25.84 -33.81 -6.27
N ARG A 120 -26.91 -34.13 -6.99
CA ARG A 120 -27.00 -35.30 -7.90
C ARG A 120 -26.80 -34.94 -9.37
N ALA A 121 -26.62 -33.66 -9.69
CA ALA A 121 -26.46 -33.22 -11.06
C ALA A 121 -25.09 -33.69 -11.59
N ALA A 122 -25.10 -34.41 -12.72
CA ALA A 122 -23.90 -34.77 -13.45
C ALA A 122 -23.49 -33.65 -14.41
N SER A 123 -22.20 -33.52 -14.69
CA SER A 123 -21.68 -32.60 -15.71
C SER A 123 -22.23 -32.95 -17.08
N THR A 124 -22.57 -31.93 -17.88
CA THR A 124 -22.87 -32.15 -19.30
C THR A 124 -21.58 -32.35 -20.07
N GLU A 125 -21.64 -33.07 -21.20
CA GLU A 125 -20.49 -33.33 -22.08
C GLU A 125 -19.74 -32.04 -22.46
N ARG A 126 -20.48 -30.94 -22.69
CA ARG A 126 -19.90 -29.63 -22.95
C ARG A 126 -19.07 -29.11 -21.77
N ILE A 127 -19.57 -29.24 -20.54
CA ILE A 127 -18.86 -28.81 -19.33
C ILE A 127 -17.60 -29.66 -19.16
N GLU A 128 -17.69 -30.97 -19.40
CA GLU A 128 -16.52 -31.86 -19.36
C GLU A 128 -15.49 -31.46 -20.42
N MET A 129 -15.90 -31.17 -21.65
CA MET A 129 -15.01 -30.69 -22.71
C MET A 129 -14.33 -29.36 -22.32
N LEU A 130 -15.06 -28.43 -21.68
CA LEU A 130 -14.50 -27.15 -21.23
C LEU A 130 -13.59 -27.30 -20.00
N SER A 131 -13.83 -28.30 -19.16
CA SER A 131 -12.98 -28.60 -18.00
C SER A 131 -11.64 -29.24 -18.37
N ARG A 132 -11.52 -29.78 -19.59
CA ARG A 132 -10.24 -30.31 -20.06
C ARG A 132 -9.25 -29.16 -20.22
N PRO A 133 -8.01 -29.30 -19.70
CA PRO A 133 -7.00 -28.27 -19.86
C PRO A 133 -6.75 -28.04 -21.35
N LYS A 134 -6.82 -26.77 -21.78
CA LYS A 134 -6.50 -26.40 -23.15
C LYS A 134 -5.00 -26.63 -23.36
N MET A 135 -4.64 -27.64 -24.16
CA MET A 135 -3.24 -27.79 -24.59
C MET A 135 -2.85 -26.55 -25.38
N ARG A 136 -1.91 -25.78 -24.84
CA ARG A 136 -1.22 -24.75 -25.61
C ARG A 136 -0.34 -25.48 -26.62
N GLN A 137 -0.79 -25.51 -27.87
CA GLN A 137 0.16 -25.65 -28.97
C GLN A 137 0.83 -24.30 -29.10
N ASP A 138 2.13 -24.23 -28.76
CA ASP A 138 2.94 -23.07 -29.08
C ASP A 138 2.92 -22.92 -30.59
N ARG A 139 2.16 -21.93 -31.05
CA ARG A 139 1.91 -21.68 -32.48
C ARG A 139 3.19 -21.27 -33.23
N PHE A 140 4.26 -20.99 -32.47
CA PHE A 140 5.56 -20.59 -32.97
C PHE A 140 6.58 -21.53 -32.34
N GLY A 141 7.35 -22.25 -33.16
CA GLY A 141 8.56 -22.91 -32.69
C GLY A 141 9.45 -21.87 -32.01
N MET A 142 9.85 -22.13 -30.78
CA MET A 142 10.79 -21.30 -30.05
C MET A 142 12.18 -21.48 -30.67
N ASP A 143 12.51 -20.66 -31.66
CA ASP A 143 13.91 -20.43 -32.02
C ASP A 143 14.43 -19.30 -31.13
N GLU A 144 14.92 -19.67 -29.95
CA GLU A 144 15.70 -18.76 -29.11
C GLU A 144 16.99 -18.40 -29.85
N THR A 145 17.15 -17.11 -30.18
CA THR A 145 18.44 -16.61 -30.66
C THR A 145 19.46 -16.57 -29.53
N GLU A 146 20.75 -16.56 -29.85
CA GLU A 146 21.88 -16.45 -28.89
C GLU A 146 21.75 -15.28 -27.88
N TRP A 147 20.93 -14.27 -28.19
CA TRP A 147 20.64 -13.11 -27.33
C TRP A 147 19.29 -13.18 -26.59
N GLY A 148 18.61 -14.33 -26.61
CA GLY A 148 17.34 -14.54 -25.89
C GLY A 148 16.16 -13.73 -26.45
N GLN A 149 16.22 -13.29 -27.71
CA GLN A 149 15.10 -12.59 -28.33
C GLN A 149 14.04 -13.58 -28.79
N TYR A 150 12.87 -13.49 -28.15
CA TYR A 150 11.63 -14.03 -28.67
C TYR A 150 11.26 -13.24 -29.93
N PHE A 151 11.23 -13.91 -31.08
CA PHE A 151 10.96 -13.37 -32.44
C PHE A 151 12.14 -12.59 -33.05
N PRO A 152 13.01 -13.25 -33.85
CA PRO A 152 14.06 -12.54 -34.57
C PRO A 152 13.45 -11.50 -35.50
N VAL A 153 13.99 -10.28 -35.46
CA VAL A 153 13.61 -9.20 -36.38
C VAL A 153 13.75 -9.71 -37.82
N SER A 154 12.68 -9.60 -38.62
CA SER A 154 12.71 -10.09 -40.00
C SER A 154 13.80 -9.38 -40.80
N ASP A 155 14.42 -10.07 -41.76
CA ASP A 155 15.47 -9.47 -42.57
C ASP A 155 14.98 -8.27 -43.40
N ALA A 156 13.69 -8.24 -43.73
CA ALA A 156 13.05 -7.09 -44.35
C ALA A 156 13.05 -5.87 -43.41
N ALA A 157 12.77 -6.07 -42.12
CA ALA A 157 12.81 -4.99 -41.13
C ALA A 157 14.25 -4.51 -40.87
N LYS A 158 15.25 -5.41 -40.89
CA LYS A 158 16.68 -5.01 -40.76
C LYS A 158 17.18 -4.17 -41.95
N LYS A 159 16.62 -4.39 -43.14
CA LYS A 159 16.98 -3.68 -44.38
C LYS A 159 16.10 -2.45 -44.64
N ALA A 160 15.09 -2.21 -43.82
CA ALA A 160 14.20 -1.08 -44.01
C ALA A 160 14.91 0.24 -43.67
N THR A 161 14.81 1.23 -44.56
CA THR A 161 15.29 2.59 -44.34
C THR A 161 14.14 3.50 -43.91
N ALA A 162 14.44 4.49 -43.07
CA ALA A 162 13.44 5.45 -42.62
C ALA A 162 12.99 6.34 -43.80
N SER A 163 11.71 6.75 -43.81
CA SER A 163 11.25 7.75 -44.76
C SER A 163 11.78 9.14 -44.38
N GLY A 164 11.96 10.04 -45.35
CA GLY A 164 12.46 11.40 -45.08
C GLY A 164 11.61 12.19 -44.06
N ARG A 165 10.31 11.89 -43.95
CA ARG A 165 9.46 12.44 -42.87
C ARG A 165 9.89 11.93 -41.50
N ILE A 166 10.14 10.63 -41.36
CA ILE A 166 10.60 10.03 -40.10
C ILE A 166 11.96 10.61 -39.72
N GLU A 167 12.87 10.79 -40.70
CA GLU A 167 14.16 11.44 -40.48
C GLU A 167 13.98 12.88 -39.97
N SER A 168 13.11 13.67 -40.61
CA SER A 168 12.82 15.05 -40.16
C SER A 168 12.21 15.14 -38.76
N LEU A 169 11.44 14.13 -38.35
CA LEU A 169 10.86 14.04 -37.00
C LEU A 169 11.87 13.53 -35.96
N ALA A 170 12.88 12.78 -36.42
CA ALA A 170 13.97 12.30 -35.58
C ALA A 170 15.02 13.39 -35.31
N GLU A 171 15.05 14.47 -36.10
CA GLU A 171 15.86 15.64 -35.79
C GLU A 171 15.47 16.22 -34.42
N SER A 172 16.47 16.43 -33.57
CA SER A 172 16.25 17.01 -32.25
C SER A 172 15.76 18.46 -32.37
N LYS A 173 14.90 18.87 -31.44
CA LYS A 173 14.44 20.27 -31.38
C LYS A 173 15.64 21.19 -31.15
N ARG A 174 15.70 22.28 -31.91
CA ARG A 174 16.72 23.32 -31.72
C ARG A 174 16.56 23.96 -30.34
N TYR A 175 17.68 24.24 -29.69
CA TYR A 175 17.70 25.05 -28.48
C TYR A 175 17.12 26.45 -28.73
N HIS A 176 16.53 27.05 -27.70
CA HIS A 176 16.05 28.43 -27.75
C HIS A 176 17.24 29.39 -27.97
N ALA A 177 17.01 30.54 -28.62
CA ALA A 177 18.08 31.50 -28.95
C ALA A 177 18.87 32.02 -27.72
N MET A 178 18.23 32.03 -26.56
CA MET A 178 18.84 32.42 -25.27
C MET A 178 19.20 31.23 -24.38
N PHE A 179 19.17 30.01 -24.90
CA PHE A 179 19.56 28.84 -24.11
C PHE A 179 21.03 28.97 -23.71
N GLN A 180 21.27 28.98 -22.40
CA GLN A 180 22.59 28.89 -21.82
C GLN A 180 22.74 27.49 -21.24
N ASN A 181 23.90 26.87 -21.49
CA ASN A 181 24.23 25.58 -20.89
C ASN A 181 24.26 25.67 -19.37
N GLU A 182 24.29 24.51 -18.72
CA GLU A 182 24.45 24.42 -17.27
C GLU A 182 25.66 25.24 -16.81
N LYS A 183 25.45 26.08 -15.79
CA LYS A 183 26.55 26.81 -15.18
C LYS A 183 27.45 25.80 -14.41
N PRO A 184 28.78 25.98 -14.39
CA PRO A 184 29.71 25.05 -13.76
C PRO A 184 29.49 24.96 -12.23
N VAL A 185 29.83 23.82 -11.61
CA VAL A 185 29.64 23.61 -10.15
C VAL A 185 30.22 24.74 -9.29
N GLN A 186 31.29 25.37 -9.76
CA GLN A 186 31.86 26.59 -9.18
C GLN A 186 31.69 27.74 -10.17
N TRP A 187 30.93 28.76 -9.79
CA TRP A 187 30.82 30.01 -10.54
C TRP A 187 31.04 31.21 -9.62
N PRO A 188 31.58 32.32 -10.15
CA PRO A 188 31.66 33.56 -9.38
C PRO A 188 30.24 34.04 -9.03
N VAL A 189 29.99 34.25 -7.75
CA VAL A 189 28.76 34.89 -7.27
C VAL A 189 28.98 36.39 -7.31
N ASP A 190 27.98 37.13 -7.77
CA ASP A 190 28.06 38.59 -7.87
C ASP A 190 28.29 39.23 -6.49
N ASP A 191 29.07 40.30 -6.47
CA ASP A 191 29.47 41.02 -5.26
C ASP A 191 28.24 41.57 -4.52
N GLY A 192 27.22 42.00 -5.29
CA GLY A 192 25.95 42.47 -4.75
C GLY A 192 25.16 41.34 -4.06
N ALA A 193 25.24 40.12 -4.59
CA ALA A 193 24.61 38.96 -3.97
C ALA A 193 25.37 38.49 -2.72
N MET A 194 26.71 38.55 -2.71
CA MET A 194 27.51 38.25 -1.51
C MET A 194 27.28 39.26 -0.38
N LYS A 195 27.09 40.53 -0.73
CA LYS A 195 26.89 41.64 0.23
C LYS A 195 25.41 41.91 0.55
N ALA A 196 24.49 41.15 -0.04
CA ALA A 196 23.07 41.34 0.18
C ALA A 196 22.69 40.98 1.62
N ILE A 197 22.19 41.97 2.37
CA ILE A 197 21.68 41.77 3.73
C ILE A 197 20.19 41.41 3.64
N ALA A 198 19.80 40.34 4.33
CA ALA A 198 18.40 39.93 4.42
C ALA A 198 17.52 41.05 4.98
N SER A 199 16.32 41.22 4.44
CA SER A 199 15.38 42.24 4.91
C SER A 199 15.03 42.03 6.39
N LEU A 200 14.61 43.11 7.06
CA LEU A 200 14.26 43.08 8.49
C LEU A 200 13.18 42.02 8.79
N GLU A 201 12.25 41.79 7.88
CA GLU A 201 11.19 40.79 8.01
C GLU A 201 11.73 39.36 7.88
N ILE A 202 12.62 39.11 6.91
CA ILE A 202 13.30 37.82 6.76
C ILE A 202 14.18 37.54 7.99
N GLN A 203 14.87 38.54 8.53
CA GLN A 203 15.64 38.40 9.76
C GLN A 203 14.75 38.08 10.97
N LYS A 204 13.54 38.67 11.05
CA LYS A 204 12.57 38.36 12.12
C LYS A 204 12.04 36.93 12.00
N LEU A 205 11.72 36.47 10.79
CA LEU A 205 11.20 35.13 10.54
C LEU A 205 12.27 34.04 10.71
N ALA A 206 13.53 34.36 10.40
CA ALA A 206 14.67 33.46 10.59
C ALA A 206 15.00 33.21 12.08
N ARG A 207 14.50 34.03 13.00
CA ARG A 207 14.67 33.77 14.44
C ARG A 207 13.83 32.55 14.83
N PRO A 208 14.45 31.47 15.35
CA PRO A 208 13.69 30.32 15.82
C PRO A 208 12.73 30.75 16.91
N ARG A 209 11.48 30.30 16.82
CA ARG A 209 10.46 30.62 17.81
C ARG A 209 10.89 30.06 19.17
N SER A 210 11.03 30.91 20.19
CA SER A 210 11.46 30.48 21.52
C SER A 210 10.45 29.49 22.13
N ARG A 211 10.93 28.36 22.67
CA ARG A 211 10.09 27.30 23.26
C ARG A 211 9.25 27.78 24.46
N THR A 212 9.60 28.91 25.06
CA THR A 212 8.82 29.58 26.11
C THR A 212 7.47 30.14 25.64
N MET A 213 7.24 30.22 24.32
CA MET A 213 5.96 30.63 23.72
C MET A 213 5.09 29.46 23.25
N ILE A 214 5.51 28.21 23.48
CA ILE A 214 4.65 27.05 23.30
C ILE A 214 3.74 27.03 24.52
N LYS A 215 2.56 27.68 24.40
CA LYS A 215 1.48 27.45 25.34
C LYS A 215 0.95 26.05 25.06
N ASP A 216 1.26 25.11 25.95
CA ASP A 216 0.69 23.76 25.92
C ASP A 216 -0.84 23.75 26.19
N ASP A 217 -1.43 24.91 26.49
CA ASP A 217 -2.87 25.15 26.58
C ASP A 217 -3.55 25.24 25.19
N TYR A 218 -3.08 24.44 24.22
CA TYR A 218 -3.70 24.36 22.89
C TYR A 218 -5.01 23.59 23.00
N ASP A 219 -6.10 24.33 23.22
CA ASP A 219 -7.45 23.83 23.04
C ASP A 219 -7.78 23.84 21.54
N PRO A 220 -7.89 22.67 20.87
CA PRO A 220 -8.16 22.58 19.44
C PRO A 220 -9.53 23.14 19.05
N TYR A 221 -10.43 23.35 20.02
CA TYR A 221 -11.77 23.90 19.77
C TYR A 221 -11.86 25.41 20.05
N LYS A 222 -10.79 26.03 20.56
CA LYS A 222 -10.77 27.46 20.90
C LYS A 222 -10.38 28.31 19.69
N VAL A 223 -11.36 28.98 19.09
CA VAL A 223 -11.13 29.92 17.99
C VAL A 223 -10.37 31.15 18.50
N PRO A 224 -9.20 31.52 17.91
CA PRO A 224 -8.42 32.65 18.37
C PRO A 224 -9.15 33.97 18.10
N MET A 225 -8.95 34.96 18.97
CA MET A 225 -9.60 36.27 18.84
C MET A 225 -9.26 36.98 17.53
N ALA A 226 -8.07 36.74 16.97
CA ALA A 226 -7.68 37.25 15.65
C ALA A 226 -8.57 36.66 14.54
N ALA A 227 -8.88 35.36 14.59
CA ALA A 227 -9.79 34.74 13.64
C ALA A 227 -11.25 35.21 13.83
N ARG A 228 -11.70 35.40 15.08
CA ARG A 228 -13.04 35.97 15.37
C ARG A 228 -13.20 37.41 14.86
N ARG A 229 -12.10 38.16 14.77
CA ARG A 229 -12.05 39.55 14.31
C ARG A 229 -11.60 39.69 12.86
N ALA A 230 -11.22 38.59 12.21
CA ALA A 230 -10.81 38.61 10.82
C ALA A 230 -11.99 39.05 9.95
N ARG A 231 -11.76 40.06 9.13
CA ARG A 231 -12.70 40.50 8.10
C ARG A 231 -12.17 40.07 6.74
N ALA A 232 -13.09 39.87 5.80
CA ALA A 232 -12.70 39.65 4.42
C ALA A 232 -11.81 40.81 3.94
N THR A 233 -10.81 40.49 3.12
CA THR A 233 -10.03 41.53 2.48
C THR A 233 -10.92 42.27 1.46
N PRO A 234 -10.67 43.55 1.18
CA PRO A 234 -11.48 44.32 0.23
C PRO A 234 -11.65 43.62 -1.13
N ARG A 235 -10.59 42.92 -1.59
CA ARG A 235 -10.63 42.15 -2.83
C ARG A 235 -11.52 40.90 -2.75
N LEU A 236 -11.61 40.25 -1.60
CA LEU A 236 -12.55 39.16 -1.41
C LEU A 236 -13.99 39.67 -1.39
N ASP A 237 -14.25 40.83 -0.77
CA ASP A 237 -15.57 41.46 -0.81
C ASP A 237 -16.00 41.78 -2.26
N GLU A 238 -15.08 42.30 -3.09
CA GLU A 238 -15.32 42.53 -4.52
C GLU A 238 -15.67 41.23 -5.27
N LEU A 239 -14.95 40.14 -4.99
CA LEU A 239 -15.15 38.84 -5.64
C LEU A 239 -16.43 38.13 -5.16
N CYS A 240 -16.91 38.44 -3.96
CA CYS A 240 -18.16 37.91 -3.41
C CYS A 240 -19.40 38.54 -4.05
N VAL A 241 -19.27 39.67 -4.75
CA VAL A 241 -20.38 40.25 -5.53
C VAL A 241 -20.62 39.39 -6.78
N PRO A 242 -21.86 38.93 -7.03
CA PRO A 242 -22.16 38.14 -8.22
C PRO A 242 -21.87 38.96 -9.49
N LEU A 243 -21.27 38.31 -10.48
CA LEU A 243 -21.02 38.94 -11.78
C LEU A 243 -22.33 39.54 -12.33
N PRO A 244 -22.32 40.77 -12.89
CA PRO A 244 -23.54 41.46 -13.34
C PRO A 244 -24.40 40.65 -14.32
N ARG A 245 -23.76 39.81 -15.15
CA ARG A 245 -24.44 38.90 -16.09
C ARG A 245 -25.20 37.75 -15.42
N LYS A 246 -24.98 37.49 -14.13
CA LYS A 246 -25.61 36.43 -13.33
C LYS A 246 -26.64 36.96 -12.32
N SER A 247 -26.76 38.28 -12.16
CA SER A 247 -27.82 38.88 -11.33
C SER A 247 -29.09 39.10 -12.16
N ARG A 248 -30.20 38.46 -11.79
CA ARG A 248 -31.51 38.66 -12.41
C ARG A 248 -32.32 39.62 -11.53
N ALA A 249 -32.76 40.75 -12.07
CA ALA A 249 -33.62 41.67 -11.34
C ALA A 249 -34.97 40.98 -11.02
N LYS A 250 -35.38 41.01 -9.75
CA LYS A 250 -36.71 40.56 -9.34
C LYS A 250 -37.72 41.53 -9.95
N LYS A 251 -38.61 41.06 -10.83
CA LYS A 251 -39.74 41.87 -11.31
C LYS A 251 -40.60 42.21 -10.09
N ALA A 252 -40.72 43.50 -9.78
CA ALA A 252 -41.72 43.99 -8.86
C ALA A 252 -43.11 43.70 -9.46
N ALA A 253 -43.97 43.07 -8.68
CA ALA A 253 -45.38 42.86 -9.00
C ALA A 253 -46.17 44.10 -8.60
#